data_AF-X0RUN4-F1
#
_entry.id   AF-X0RUN4-F1
#
_cell.length_a   1.000
_cell.length_b   1.000
_cell.length_c   1.000
_cell.angle_alpha   90.00
_cell.angle_beta   90.00
_cell.angle_gamma   90.00
#
_symmetry.space_group_name_H-M   'P 1'
#
loop_
_entity.id
_entity.type
_entity.pdbx_description
1 polymer ?
#
loop_
_entity_poly.entity_id
_entity_poly.type
_entity_poly.pdbx_seq_one_letter_code
_entity_poly.pdbx_strand_id
1 'polypeptide(L)'
;MKDDNSPLPSETLILKTEAFSVNKTVCTNRQGRMVSTAAFRRWKDFVATLISTPVNEGRINRIKSAFDPAIHRLIYKQITYFPSNVLFTLKGELSSRAFDVSNIEKGIIDLIYEGKGGLDINDKFNTDLISLKRCSETDFAYITVEISIALLNDIKPDFDSN
;
A
#
# COMPACT_ATOMS: atom_id res chain seq x y z
N MET A 1 -21.51 26.80 -10.65
CA MET A 1 -20.93 25.61 -9.98
C MET A 1 -20.47 26.07 -8.60
N LYS A 2 -20.81 25.35 -7.54
CA LYS A 2 -20.31 25.70 -6.20
C LYS A 2 -18.90 25.15 -6.10
N ASP A 3 -17.91 26.02 -6.02
CA ASP A 3 -16.56 25.68 -5.62
C ASP A 3 -16.61 25.34 -4.13
N ASP A 4 -16.94 24.09 -3.84
CA ASP A 4 -16.83 23.56 -2.49
C ASP A 4 -15.34 23.28 -2.23
N ASN A 5 -14.63 24.29 -1.71
CA ASN A 5 -13.23 24.21 -1.29
C ASN A 5 -13.02 23.32 -0.04
N SER A 6 -13.93 22.40 0.24
CA SER A 6 -13.70 21.42 1.31
C SER A 6 -12.52 20.52 0.94
N PRO A 7 -11.60 20.26 1.87
CA PRO A 7 -10.46 19.40 1.60
C PRO A 7 -10.97 18.00 1.24
N LEU A 8 -10.50 17.48 0.11
CA LEU A 8 -10.77 16.10 -0.30
C LEU A 8 -10.26 15.13 0.77
N PRO A 9 -10.96 14.01 1.00
CA PRO A 9 -10.63 13.12 2.10
C PRO A 9 -9.27 12.45 1.89
N SER A 10 -8.56 12.30 3.01
CA SER A 10 -7.33 11.53 3.14
C SER A 10 -7.45 10.63 4.34
N GLU A 11 -7.22 9.33 4.14
CA GLU A 11 -7.38 8.33 5.18
C GLU A 11 -6.13 7.46 5.28
N THR A 12 -5.68 7.21 6.50
CA THR A 12 -4.54 6.33 6.76
C THR A 12 -5.02 4.98 7.28
N LEU A 13 -4.80 3.92 6.53
CA LEU A 13 -4.91 2.54 7.01
C LEU A 13 -3.64 2.16 7.78
N ILE A 14 -3.83 1.63 8.99
CA ILE A 14 -2.72 1.15 9.82
C ILE A 14 -2.69 -0.37 9.71
N LEU A 15 -1.69 -0.91 9.00
CA LEU A 15 -1.53 -2.33 8.73
C LEU A 15 -0.33 -2.85 9.52
N LYS A 16 -0.56 -3.23 10.77
CA LYS A 16 0.46 -3.85 11.63
C LYS A 16 0.78 -5.27 11.16
N THR A 17 1.54 -5.38 10.08
CA THR A 17 1.96 -6.63 9.46
C THR A 17 3.47 -6.64 9.27
N GLU A 18 4.06 -7.82 9.40
CA GLU A 18 5.48 -8.01 9.11
C GLU A 18 5.75 -7.75 7.62
N ALA A 19 6.91 -7.16 7.34
CA ALA A 19 7.42 -7.06 5.99
C ALA A 19 7.64 -8.47 5.40
N PHE A 20 7.08 -8.72 4.21
CA PHE A 20 7.18 -10.03 3.55
C PHE A 20 8.15 -9.99 2.37
N SER A 21 8.96 -11.03 2.21
CA SER A 21 9.94 -11.12 1.12
C SER A 21 9.32 -11.76 -0.12
N VAL A 22 9.54 -11.17 -1.30
CA VAL A 22 9.09 -11.74 -2.58
C VAL A 22 9.72 -13.10 -2.89
N ASN A 23 10.93 -13.38 -2.39
CA ASN A 23 11.52 -14.72 -2.53
C ASN A 23 10.73 -15.82 -1.81
N LYS A 24 9.76 -15.44 -0.97
CA LYS A 24 8.86 -16.35 -0.27
C LYS A 24 7.44 -16.35 -0.87
N THR A 25 7.16 -15.66 -1.97
CA THR A 25 5.78 -15.53 -2.51
C THR A 25 5.33 -16.74 -3.32
N VAL A 26 6.22 -17.30 -4.14
CA VAL A 26 5.91 -18.39 -5.07
C VAL A 26 6.94 -19.52 -4.98
N CYS A 27 6.51 -20.74 -5.27
CA CYS A 27 7.37 -21.90 -5.48
C CYS A 27 6.87 -22.74 -6.66
N THR A 28 7.74 -23.56 -7.22
CA THR A 28 7.37 -24.53 -8.26
C THR A 28 6.81 -25.79 -7.60
N ASN A 29 5.57 -26.16 -7.92
CA ASN A 29 4.98 -27.40 -7.42
C ASN A 29 5.56 -28.64 -8.14
N ARG A 30 5.14 -29.84 -7.71
CA ARG A 30 5.59 -31.12 -8.33
C ARG A 30 5.25 -31.24 -9.82
N GLN A 31 4.32 -30.43 -10.32
CA GLN A 31 3.90 -30.38 -11.73
C GLN A 31 4.60 -29.27 -12.52
N GLY A 32 5.64 -28.63 -11.98
CA GLY A 32 6.38 -27.57 -12.67
C GLY A 32 5.65 -26.22 -12.74
N ARG A 33 4.51 -26.05 -12.04
CA ARG A 33 3.73 -24.81 -12.06
C ARG A 33 4.14 -23.89 -10.92
N MET A 34 4.26 -22.60 -11.21
CA MET A 34 4.41 -21.56 -10.18
C MET A 34 3.12 -21.45 -9.37
N VAL A 35 3.21 -21.66 -8.06
CA VAL A 35 2.10 -21.53 -7.12
C VAL A 35 2.51 -20.66 -5.94
N SER A 36 1.56 -19.96 -5.33
CA SER A 36 1.85 -19.21 -4.10
C SER A 36 2.33 -20.14 -2.99
N THR A 37 3.25 -19.68 -2.15
CA THR A 37 3.64 -20.44 -0.96
C THR A 37 2.56 -20.36 0.12
N ALA A 38 2.56 -21.32 1.05
CA ALA A 38 1.67 -21.28 2.21
C ALA A 38 1.96 -20.07 3.12
N ALA A 39 3.23 -19.65 3.22
CA ALA A 39 3.61 -18.48 4.01
C ALA A 39 3.00 -17.20 3.42
N PHE A 40 3.05 -17.05 2.11
CA PHE A 40 2.47 -15.89 1.43
C PHE A 40 0.95 -15.86 1.52
N ARG A 41 0.28 -17.00 1.35
CA ARG A 41 -1.18 -17.08 1.57
C ARG A 41 -1.56 -16.63 2.98
N ARG A 42 -0.90 -17.16 4.01
CA ARG A 42 -1.15 -16.75 5.41
C ARG A 42 -0.91 -15.26 5.63
N TRP A 43 0.15 -14.71 5.05
CA TRP A 43 0.41 -13.27 5.13
C TRP A 43 -0.70 -12.45 4.47
N LYS A 44 -1.15 -12.85 3.26
CA LYS A 44 -2.28 -12.19 2.59
C LYS A 44 -3.57 -12.26 3.39
N ASP A 45 -3.90 -13.44 3.94
CA ASP A 45 -5.10 -13.64 4.75
C ASP A 45 -5.07 -12.76 6.02
N PHE A 46 -3.88 -12.64 6.63
CA PHE A 46 -3.67 -11.77 7.78
C PHE A 46 -3.85 -10.30 7.42
N VAL A 47 -3.23 -9.82 6.33
CA VAL A 47 -3.39 -8.44 5.86
C VAL A 47 -4.85 -8.15 5.47
N ALA A 48 -5.53 -9.07 4.79
CA ALA A 48 -6.95 -8.95 4.48
C ALA A 48 -7.79 -8.80 5.75
N THR A 49 -7.47 -9.56 6.80
CA THR A 49 -8.13 -9.43 8.11
C THR A 49 -7.90 -8.05 8.74
N LEU A 50 -6.69 -7.47 8.62
CA LEU A 50 -6.40 -6.12 9.08
C LEU A 50 -7.21 -5.06 8.32
N ILE A 51 -7.34 -5.23 7.00
CA ILE A 51 -8.14 -4.36 6.14
C ILE A 51 -9.61 -4.41 6.54
N SER A 52 -10.15 -5.60 6.81
CA SER A 52 -11.54 -5.82 7.25
C SER A 52 -11.79 -5.49 8.74
N THR A 53 -10.87 -4.83 9.45
CA THR A 53 -11.18 -4.35 10.81
C THR A 53 -12.19 -3.19 10.74
N PRO A 54 -13.13 -3.06 11.69
CA PRO A 54 -14.16 -2.00 11.62
C PRO A 54 -13.59 -0.58 11.47
N VAL A 55 -12.42 -0.32 12.04
CA VAL A 55 -11.72 0.96 11.91
C VAL A 55 -11.25 1.20 10.46
N ASN A 56 -10.60 0.21 9.85
CA ASN A 56 -10.10 0.32 8.48
C ASN A 56 -11.25 0.25 7.46
N GLU A 57 -12.27 -0.57 7.69
CA GLU A 57 -13.49 -0.59 6.85
C GLU A 57 -14.19 0.77 6.86
N GLY A 58 -14.31 1.43 8.02
CA GLY A 58 -14.86 2.78 8.11
C GLY A 58 -14.05 3.82 7.32
N ARG A 59 -12.72 3.70 7.31
CA ARG A 59 -11.80 4.54 6.51
C ARG A 59 -11.97 4.30 5.02
N ILE A 60 -11.99 3.03 4.61
CA ILE A 60 -12.19 2.63 3.21
C ILE A 60 -13.55 3.13 2.71
N ASN A 61 -14.62 2.95 3.48
CA ASN A 61 -15.95 3.41 3.11
C ASN A 61 -16.01 4.93 2.91
N ARG A 62 -15.28 5.73 3.71
CA ARG A 62 -15.20 7.18 3.49
C ARG A 62 -14.52 7.54 2.17
N ILE A 63 -13.46 6.84 1.80
CA ILE A 63 -12.82 7.02 0.47
C ILE A 63 -13.83 6.65 -0.63
N LYS A 64 -14.47 5.47 -0.53
CA LYS A 64 -15.44 4.98 -1.51
C LYS A 64 -16.60 5.96 -1.73
N SER A 65 -17.18 6.47 -0.64
CA SER A 65 -18.32 7.39 -0.70
C SER A 65 -17.98 8.76 -1.28
N ALA A 66 -16.71 9.17 -1.22
CA ALA A 66 -16.25 10.46 -1.76
C ALA A 66 -15.64 10.35 -3.16
N PHE A 67 -15.27 9.14 -3.61
CA PHE A 67 -14.61 8.95 -4.88
C PHE A 67 -15.58 9.06 -6.06
N ASP A 68 -15.20 9.85 -7.07
CA ASP A 68 -15.93 10.01 -8.32
C ASP A 68 -14.96 9.76 -9.48
N PRO A 69 -15.09 8.65 -10.23
CA PRO A 69 -14.15 8.31 -11.30
C PRO A 69 -14.10 9.34 -12.45
N ALA A 70 -15.04 10.28 -12.54
CA ALA A 70 -15.04 11.31 -13.58
C ALA A 70 -14.12 12.50 -13.26
N ILE A 71 -13.89 12.78 -11.98
CA ILE A 71 -13.17 13.98 -11.52
C ILE A 71 -12.04 13.69 -10.54
N HIS A 72 -12.00 12.50 -9.96
CA HIS A 72 -11.05 12.12 -8.91
C HIS A 72 -9.96 11.15 -9.40
N ARG A 73 -8.81 11.28 -8.76
CA ARG A 73 -7.69 10.33 -8.76
C ARG A 73 -7.35 9.96 -7.33
N LEU A 74 -6.60 8.87 -7.18
CA LEU A 74 -6.10 8.38 -5.91
C LEU A 74 -4.58 8.60 -5.84
N ILE A 75 -4.13 8.98 -4.66
CA ILE A 75 -2.72 9.04 -4.27
C ILE A 75 -2.52 7.96 -3.21
N TYR A 76 -1.63 7.01 -3.51
CA TYR A 76 -1.26 5.93 -2.61
C TYR A 76 0.13 6.20 -2.02
N LYS A 77 0.22 6.18 -0.70
CA LYS A 77 1.47 6.34 0.02
C LYS A 77 1.67 5.25 1.05
N GLN A 78 2.67 4.41 0.83
CA GLN A 78 3.08 3.37 1.74
C GLN A 78 4.35 3.78 2.50
N ILE A 79 4.34 3.56 3.81
CA ILE A 79 5.55 3.64 4.64
C ILE A 79 5.75 2.29 5.31
N THR A 80 6.88 1.68 5.01
CA THR A 80 7.34 0.46 5.68
C THR A 80 8.35 0.82 6.76
N TYR A 81 7.98 0.53 8.00
CA TYR A 81 8.80 0.75 9.17
C TYR A 81 9.61 -0.51 9.47
N PHE A 82 10.92 -0.35 9.60
CA PHE A 82 11.86 -1.42 9.91
C PHE A 82 12.53 -1.14 11.26
N PRO A 83 12.73 -2.16 12.13
CA PRO A 83 13.58 -1.99 13.30
C PRO A 83 14.94 -1.40 12.92
N SER A 84 15.49 -0.51 13.75
CA SER A 84 16.75 0.21 13.43
C SER A 84 17.89 -0.76 13.07
N ASN A 85 18.01 -1.85 13.83
CA ASN A 85 19.00 -2.89 13.61
C ASN A 85 18.75 -3.74 12.34
N VAL A 86 17.62 -3.59 11.66
CA VAL A 86 17.32 -4.21 10.36
C VAL A 86 17.53 -3.20 9.24
N LEU A 87 17.10 -1.95 9.43
CA LEU A 87 17.22 -0.88 8.43
C LEU A 87 18.65 -0.43 8.22
N PHE A 88 19.42 -0.34 9.30
CA PHE A 88 20.79 0.15 9.27
C PHE A 88 21.81 -0.93 9.68
N THR A 89 23.04 -0.79 9.18
CA THR A 89 24.20 -1.54 9.68
C THR A 89 24.71 -0.90 10.97
N LEU A 90 25.60 -1.59 11.70
CA LEU A 90 26.27 -1.01 12.87
C LEU A 90 27.07 0.27 12.53
N LYS A 91 27.39 0.50 11.25
CA LYS A 91 28.08 1.71 10.75
C LYS A 91 27.12 2.84 10.36
N GLY A 92 25.80 2.64 10.48
CA GLY A 92 24.78 3.62 10.09
C GLY A 92 24.41 3.63 8.60
N GLU A 93 24.92 2.69 7.82
CA GLU A 93 24.61 2.55 6.38
C GLU A 93 23.29 1.77 6.20
N LEU A 94 22.65 1.88 5.03
CA LEU A 94 21.48 1.05 4.72
C LEU A 94 21.86 -0.44 4.68
N SER A 95 21.12 -1.24 5.44
CA SER A 95 21.35 -2.68 5.56
C SER A 95 20.68 -3.45 4.42
N SER A 96 21.38 -4.43 3.87
CA SER A 96 20.86 -5.36 2.86
C SER A 96 19.71 -6.25 3.39
N ARG A 97 19.53 -6.31 4.72
CA ARG A 97 18.40 -7.00 5.35
C ARG A 97 17.09 -6.21 5.26
N ALA A 98 17.16 -4.91 4.95
CA ALA A 98 15.97 -4.09 4.73
C ALA A 98 15.34 -4.45 3.38
N PHE A 99 14.26 -5.22 3.42
CA PHE A 99 13.57 -5.70 2.22
C PHE A 99 13.27 -4.58 1.22
N ASP A 100 13.28 -4.92 -0.07
CA ASP A 100 12.74 -4.04 -1.10
C ASP A 100 11.24 -3.80 -0.84
N VAL A 101 10.84 -2.53 -0.81
CA VAL A 101 9.47 -2.12 -0.47
C VAL A 101 8.51 -2.28 -1.64
N SER A 102 8.99 -2.22 -2.89
CA SER A 102 8.17 -2.40 -4.10
C SER A 102 7.47 -3.76 -4.13
N ASN A 103 8.17 -4.77 -3.62
CA ASN A 103 7.73 -6.14 -3.51
C ASN A 103 6.59 -6.34 -2.50
N ILE A 104 6.60 -5.55 -1.42
CA ILE A 104 5.55 -5.54 -0.39
C ILE A 104 4.37 -4.72 -0.89
N GLU A 105 4.67 -3.56 -1.48
CA GLU A 105 3.71 -2.61 -2.03
C GLU A 105 2.69 -3.26 -2.95
N LYS A 106 3.15 -4.02 -3.95
CA LYS A 106 2.22 -4.66 -4.89
C LYS A 106 1.20 -5.57 -4.18
N GLY A 107 1.67 -6.39 -3.24
CA GLY A 107 0.78 -7.28 -2.49
C GLY A 107 -0.20 -6.53 -1.59
N ILE A 108 0.19 -5.38 -1.04
CA ILE A 108 -0.70 -4.54 -0.23
C ILE A 108 -1.72 -3.81 -1.11
N ILE A 109 -1.30 -3.26 -2.25
CA ILE A 109 -2.17 -2.60 -3.23
C ILE A 109 -3.24 -3.57 -3.71
N ASP A 110 -2.86 -4.76 -4.18
CA ASP A 110 -3.83 -5.78 -4.65
C ASP A 110 -4.90 -6.07 -3.57
N LEU A 111 -4.49 -6.17 -2.30
CA LEU A 111 -5.41 -6.42 -1.19
C LEU A 111 -6.29 -5.22 -0.82
N ILE A 112 -5.79 -3.99 -0.94
CA ILE A 112 -6.55 -2.78 -0.63
C ILE A 112 -7.57 -2.48 -1.72
N TYR A 113 -7.21 -2.68 -2.99
CA TYR A 113 -8.07 -2.33 -4.12
C TYR A 113 -9.06 -3.46 -4.43
N GLU A 114 -8.58 -4.70 -4.51
CA GLU A 114 -9.37 -5.86 -4.96
C GLU A 114 -9.75 -6.84 -3.84
N GLY A 115 -9.18 -6.67 -2.64
CA GLY A 115 -9.45 -7.55 -1.51
C GLY A 115 -10.87 -7.41 -0.95
N LYS A 116 -11.27 -8.40 -0.15
CA LYS A 116 -12.55 -8.38 0.55
C LYS A 116 -12.60 -7.20 1.53
N GLY A 117 -13.57 -6.30 1.34
CA GLY A 117 -13.67 -5.07 2.12
C GLY A 117 -12.72 -3.96 1.66
N GLY A 118 -12.10 -4.11 0.48
CA GLY A 118 -11.27 -3.11 -0.16
C GLY A 118 -12.06 -1.97 -0.80
N LEU A 119 -11.32 -1.11 -1.50
CA LEU A 119 -11.86 0.09 -2.17
C LEU A 119 -12.89 -0.26 -3.25
N ASP A 120 -12.72 -1.36 -3.98
CA ASP A 120 -13.56 -1.64 -5.17
C ASP A 120 -13.51 -0.48 -6.18
N ILE A 121 -12.35 0.16 -6.27
CA ILE A 121 -12.00 1.17 -7.24
C ILE A 121 -10.90 0.56 -8.10
N ASN A 122 -10.91 0.81 -9.40
CA ASN A 122 -9.86 0.29 -10.28
C ASN A 122 -8.51 0.97 -9.97
N ASP A 123 -7.43 0.20 -9.89
CA ASP A 123 -6.09 0.69 -9.58
C ASP A 123 -5.56 1.70 -10.62
N LYS A 124 -6.12 1.76 -11.84
CA LYS A 124 -5.80 2.79 -12.86
C LYS A 124 -6.00 4.22 -12.38
N PHE A 125 -6.85 4.44 -11.36
CA PHE A 125 -7.08 5.77 -10.80
C PHE A 125 -5.99 6.17 -9.82
N ASN A 126 -5.10 5.26 -9.45
CA ASN A 126 -3.91 5.56 -8.67
C ASN A 126 -2.85 6.21 -9.57
N THR A 127 -2.70 7.53 -9.47
CA THR A 127 -1.77 8.28 -10.32
C THR A 127 -0.42 8.52 -9.65
N ASP A 128 -0.38 8.43 -8.32
CA ASP A 128 0.81 8.71 -7.52
C ASP A 128 1.00 7.58 -6.54
N LEU A 129 2.14 6.91 -6.68
CA LEU A 129 2.52 5.81 -5.82
C LEU A 129 3.84 6.17 -5.14
N ILE A 130 3.77 6.34 -3.82
CA ILE A 130 4.90 6.74 -2.98
C ILE A 130 5.21 5.60 -2.01
N SER A 131 6.38 5.00 -2.13
CA SER A 131 6.85 3.96 -1.21
C SER A 131 8.09 4.41 -0.45
N LEU A 132 8.00 4.45 0.87
CA LEU A 132 9.08 4.92 1.75
C LEU A 132 9.52 3.84 2.74
N LYS A 133 10.80 3.89 3.09
CA LYS A 133 11.38 3.18 4.24
C LYS A 133 11.55 4.16 5.41
N ARG A 134 11.19 3.73 6.61
CA ARG A 134 11.41 4.47 7.85
C ARG A 134 11.90 3.55 8.96
N CYS A 135 12.56 4.14 9.95
CA CYS A 135 12.90 3.42 11.18
C CYS A 135 11.63 3.25 12.01
N SER A 136 11.40 2.04 12.50
CA SER A 136 10.37 1.72 13.47
C SER A 136 10.79 2.23 14.85
N GLU A 137 9.83 2.69 15.64
CA GLU A 137 9.99 2.92 17.08
C GLU A 137 9.87 1.62 17.89
N THR A 138 9.52 0.51 17.23
CA THR A 138 9.36 -0.81 17.85
C THR A 138 10.38 -1.81 17.30
N ASP A 139 10.52 -2.94 17.99
CA ASP A 139 11.41 -4.04 17.59
C ASP A 139 10.86 -4.90 16.44
N PHE A 140 9.70 -4.54 15.88
CA PHE A 140 9.08 -5.25 14.76
C PHE A 140 8.80 -4.32 13.57
N ALA A 141 8.75 -4.92 12.38
CA ALA A 141 8.39 -4.20 11.17
C ALA A 141 6.86 -4.03 11.07
N TYR A 142 6.41 -2.89 10.57
CA TYR A 142 5.00 -2.64 10.28
C TYR A 142 4.82 -1.72 9.08
N ILE A 143 3.59 -1.65 8.56
CA ILE A 143 3.25 -0.88 7.37
C ILE A 143 2.13 0.11 7.71
N THR A 144 2.23 1.32 7.21
CA THR A 144 1.10 2.25 7.13
C THR A 144 0.83 2.58 5.68
N VAL A 145 -0.43 2.65 5.32
CA VAL A 145 -0.87 3.05 3.99
C VAL A 145 -1.77 4.27 4.14
N GLU A 146 -1.44 5.33 3.43
CA GLU A 146 -2.26 6.52 3.32
C GLU A 146 -2.84 6.56 1.91
N ILE A 147 -4.15 6.77 1.81
CA ILE A 147 -4.86 6.89 0.56
C ILE A 147 -5.59 8.23 0.58
N SER A 148 -5.31 9.06 -0.42
CA SER A 148 -5.86 10.41 -0.53
C SER A 148 -6.57 10.56 -1.87
N ILE A 149 -7.69 11.28 -1.88
CA ILE A 149 -8.39 11.67 -3.10
C ILE A 149 -7.85 13.03 -3.56
N ALA A 150 -7.60 13.18 -4.86
CA ALA A 150 -7.23 14.44 -5.48
C ALA A 150 -8.05 14.68 -6.76
N LEU A 151 -8.08 15.91 -7.27
CA LEU A 151 -8.73 16.21 -8.54
C LEU A 151 -7.85 15.74 -9.71
N LEU A 152 -8.47 15.23 -10.78
CA LEU A 152 -7.78 14.87 -12.03
C LEU A 152 -7.10 16.08 -12.69
N ASN A 153 -7.73 17.25 -12.59
CA ASN A 153 -7.26 18.48 -13.22
C ASN A 153 -5.98 19.06 -12.59
N ASP A 154 -5.55 18.54 -11.44
CA ASP A 154 -4.28 18.92 -10.80
C ASP A 154 -3.07 18.27 -11.48
N ILE A 155 -3.28 17.30 -12.39
CA ILE A 155 -2.23 16.77 -13.24
C ILE A 155 -2.02 17.74 -14.40
N LYS A 156 -0.94 18.52 -14.34
CA LYS A 156 -0.43 19.15 -15.56
C LYS A 156 0.22 18.07 -16.41
N PRO A 157 -0.21 17.86 -17.66
CA PRO A 157 0.50 16.96 -18.54
C PRO A 157 1.88 17.59 -18.85
N ASP A 158 2.93 17.04 -18.26
CA ASP A 158 4.31 17.36 -18.60
C ASP A 158 4.65 16.69 -19.96
N PHE A 159 3.99 17.14 -21.02
CA PHE A 159 4.47 16.87 -22.38
C PHE A 159 5.53 17.92 -22.70
N ASP A 160 6.72 17.73 -22.14
CA ASP A 160 7.91 18.38 -22.68
C ASP A 160 8.06 17.90 -24.13
N SER A 161 7.82 18.84 -25.05
CA SER A 161 7.97 18.65 -26.48
C SER A 161 9.47 18.60 -26.79
N ASN A 162 10.06 17.39 -26.70
CA ASN A 162 11.38 17.11 -27.26
C ASN A 162 11.27 16.80 -28.76
#